data_AF-A0A931CTT9-F1
#
_entry.id   AF-A0A931CTT9-F1
#
_cell.length_a   1.000
_cell.length_b   1.000
_cell.length_c   1.000
_cell.angle_alpha   90.00
_cell.angle_beta   90.00
_cell.angle_gamma   90.00
#
_symmetry.space_group_name_H-M   'P 1'
#
loop_
_entity.id
_entity.type
_entity.pdbx_description
1 polymer ?
#
loop_
_entity_poly.entity_id
_entity_poly.type
_entity_poly.pdbx_seq_one_letter_code
_entity_poly.pdbx_strand_id
1 'polypeptide(L)'
;MAENLKIASDARPNSLTLEEKNLVKQAAETYRRLMAVNCTGCEYCKPCPEGVNISGAFEILNKLHLFKNEPEARFMYAVRCGDIFSGGQMGYASQCIQCGECLDKCPQGIAIPDMLEQVVADLEDDKTLERLAMGKKMLNM
;
A
#
# COMPACT_ATOMS: atom_id res chain seq x y z
N MET A 1 4.02 -5.47 27.98
CA MET A 1 2.86 -6.34 27.66
C MET A 1 1.78 -6.35 28.75
N ALA A 2 2.13 -6.20 30.05
CA ALA A 2 1.15 -6.13 31.13
C ALA A 2 0.09 -5.01 30.95
N GLU A 3 0.47 -3.86 30.40
CA GLU A 3 -0.44 -2.75 30.10
C GLU A 3 -1.50 -3.12 29.04
N ASN A 4 -1.11 -3.72 27.92
CA ASN A 4 -2.05 -4.17 26.88
C ASN A 4 -3.08 -5.17 27.44
N LEU A 5 -2.62 -6.09 28.30
CA LEU A 5 -3.50 -7.08 28.97
C LEU A 5 -4.49 -6.40 29.91
N LYS A 6 -4.04 -5.40 30.67
CA LYS A 6 -4.91 -4.62 31.55
C LYS A 6 -5.96 -3.85 30.74
N ILE A 7 -5.55 -3.12 29.71
CA ILE A 7 -6.48 -2.36 28.84
C ILE A 7 -7.53 -3.29 28.21
N ALA A 8 -7.10 -4.45 27.69
CA ALA A 8 -8.03 -5.42 27.10
C ALA A 8 -9.01 -6.00 28.13
N SER A 9 -8.58 -6.17 29.39
CA SER A 9 -9.44 -6.64 30.49
C SER A 9 -10.42 -5.57 30.96
N ASP A 10 -10.02 -4.30 30.92
CA ASP A 10 -10.83 -3.16 31.37
C ASP A 10 -11.83 -2.69 30.29
N ALA A 11 -11.59 -3.03 29.01
CA ALA A 11 -12.45 -2.67 27.90
C ALA A 11 -13.85 -3.31 28.02
N ARG A 12 -14.90 -2.49 27.88
CA ARG A 12 -16.30 -2.94 27.93
C ARG A 12 -16.95 -2.87 26.55
N PRO A 13 -17.90 -3.77 26.22
CA PRO A 13 -18.72 -3.63 25.04
C PRO A 13 -19.41 -2.26 25.01
N ASN A 14 -19.52 -1.66 23.83
CA ASN A 14 -20.15 -0.34 23.65
C ASN A 14 -19.54 0.79 24.49
N SER A 15 -18.24 0.71 24.81
CA SER A 15 -17.52 1.77 25.52
C SER A 15 -17.41 3.09 24.76
N LEU A 16 -17.58 3.06 23.43
CA LEU A 16 -17.62 4.27 22.60
C LEU A 16 -19.02 4.87 22.57
N THR A 17 -19.10 6.17 22.86
CA THR A 17 -20.28 7.00 22.69
C THR A 17 -20.68 7.10 21.21
N LEU A 18 -21.90 7.56 20.95
CA LEU A 18 -22.37 7.80 19.59
C LEU A 18 -21.52 8.88 18.89
N GLU A 19 -21.10 9.91 19.62
CA GLU A 19 -20.26 10.99 19.10
C GLU A 19 -18.88 10.46 18.66
N GLU A 20 -18.24 9.61 19.47
CA GLU A 20 -16.96 8.98 19.12
C GLU A 20 -17.10 8.03 17.92
N LYS A 21 -18.17 7.23 17.86
CA LYS A 21 -18.45 6.38 16.69
C LYS A 21 -18.62 7.21 15.42
N ASN A 22 -19.31 8.33 15.51
CA ASN A 22 -19.49 9.26 14.38
C ASN A 22 -18.16 9.90 13.96
N LEU A 23 -17.31 10.28 14.92
CA LEU A 23 -15.98 10.81 14.63
C LEU A 23 -15.10 9.78 13.89
N VAL A 24 -15.07 8.53 14.35
CA VAL A 24 -14.35 7.44 13.68
C VAL A 24 -14.87 7.23 12.25
N LYS A 25 -16.20 7.27 12.06
CA LYS A 25 -16.82 7.17 10.73
C LYS A 25 -16.38 8.31 9.81
N GLN A 26 -16.39 9.55 10.29
CA GLN A 26 -15.96 10.73 9.53
C GLN A 26 -14.48 10.65 9.13
N ALA A 27 -13.62 10.21 10.05
CA ALA A 27 -12.21 9.98 9.75
C ALA A 27 -12.04 8.93 8.64
N ALA A 28 -12.72 7.78 8.77
CA ALA A 28 -12.68 6.71 7.77
C ALA A 28 -13.20 7.16 6.39
N GLU A 29 -14.25 7.97 6.35
CA GLU A 29 -14.77 8.57 5.10
C GLU A 29 -13.80 9.58 4.49
N THR A 30 -13.08 10.33 5.31
CA THR A 30 -12.07 11.29 4.85
C THR A 30 -10.90 10.56 4.19
N TYR A 31 -10.36 9.53 4.83
CA TYR A 31 -9.29 8.71 4.24
C TYR A 31 -9.72 8.06 2.92
N ARG A 32 -10.92 7.45 2.87
CA ARG A 32 -11.45 6.83 1.64
C ARG A 32 -11.61 7.83 0.48
N ARG A 33 -11.83 9.11 0.78
CA ARG A 33 -11.94 10.17 -0.22
C ARG A 33 -10.59 10.68 -0.71
N LEU A 34 -9.59 10.73 0.18
CA LEU A 34 -8.28 11.29 -0.12
C LEU A 34 -7.33 10.27 -0.78
N MET A 35 -7.50 8.99 -0.50
CA MET A 35 -6.72 7.91 -1.13
C MET A 35 -7.15 7.68 -2.57
N ALA A 36 -6.20 7.23 -3.41
CA ALA A 36 -6.47 6.83 -4.80
C ALA A 36 -7.19 5.48 -4.87
N VAL A 37 -6.78 4.54 -4.03
CA VAL A 37 -7.25 3.16 -3.99
C VAL A 37 -7.76 2.86 -2.59
N ASN A 38 -8.95 2.28 -2.46
CA ASN A 38 -9.48 1.81 -1.17
C ASN A 38 -8.84 0.48 -0.71
N CYS A 39 -7.54 0.29 -0.95
CA CYS A 39 -6.76 -0.86 -0.50
C CYS A 39 -6.51 -0.76 1.01
N THR A 40 -6.73 -1.87 1.71
CA THR A 40 -6.51 -1.97 3.17
C THR A 40 -5.19 -2.65 3.53
N GLY A 41 -4.40 -3.08 2.53
CA GLY A 41 -3.15 -3.80 2.76
C GLY A 41 -3.33 -5.21 3.33
N CYS A 42 -4.49 -5.85 3.12
CA CYS A 42 -4.81 -7.19 3.63
C CYS A 42 -3.98 -8.33 3.00
N GLU A 43 -3.34 -8.06 1.87
CA GLU A 43 -2.48 -8.99 1.11
C GLU A 43 -3.15 -10.24 0.54
N TYR A 44 -4.49 -10.33 0.55
CA TYR A 44 -5.22 -11.50 0.02
C TYR A 44 -5.02 -11.72 -1.48
N CYS A 45 -4.69 -10.66 -2.23
CA CYS A 45 -4.38 -10.76 -3.66
C CYS A 45 -3.07 -11.53 -3.98
N LYS A 46 -2.26 -11.87 -2.97
CA LYS A 46 -0.99 -12.58 -3.15
C LYS A 46 -1.16 -14.11 -3.23
N PRO A 47 -0.18 -14.84 -3.81
CA PRO A 47 0.89 -14.30 -4.64
C PRO A 47 0.35 -13.84 -6.01
N CYS A 48 0.99 -12.84 -6.59
CA CYS A 48 0.83 -12.51 -8.01
C CYS A 48 1.74 -13.44 -8.83
N PRO A 49 1.26 -14.06 -9.93
CA PRO A 49 2.10 -14.95 -10.75
C PRO A 49 3.32 -14.23 -11.33
N GLU A 50 3.21 -12.93 -11.60
CA GLU A 50 4.29 -12.07 -12.12
C GLU A 50 5.12 -11.40 -11.01
N GLY A 51 4.92 -11.78 -9.74
CA GLY A 51 5.70 -11.23 -8.62
C GLY A 51 5.38 -9.79 -8.24
N VAL A 52 4.35 -9.15 -8.84
CA VAL A 52 3.97 -7.76 -8.54
C VAL A 52 3.64 -7.57 -7.05
N ASN A 53 4.25 -6.57 -6.42
CA ASN A 53 3.97 -6.16 -5.05
C ASN A 53 2.74 -5.23 -4.98
N ILE A 54 1.55 -5.80 -5.21
CA ILE A 54 0.28 -5.07 -5.33
C ILE A 54 0.00 -4.21 -4.08
N SER A 55 0.14 -4.78 -2.87
CA SER A 55 -0.14 -4.05 -1.63
C SER A 55 0.84 -2.89 -1.42
N GLY A 56 2.14 -3.11 -1.67
CA GLY A 56 3.17 -2.07 -1.57
C GLY A 56 2.99 -0.95 -2.59
N ALA A 57 2.64 -1.28 -3.83
CA ALA A 57 2.35 -0.32 -4.89
C ALA A 57 1.19 0.60 -4.51
N PHE A 58 0.06 0.04 -4.07
CA PHE A 58 -1.11 0.83 -3.67
C PHE A 58 -0.91 1.63 -2.38
N GLU A 59 -0.12 1.11 -1.43
CA GLU A 59 0.27 1.88 -0.24
C GLU A 59 0.95 3.20 -0.64
N ILE A 60 1.86 3.15 -1.61
CA ILE A 60 2.66 4.30 -2.02
C ILE A 60 1.86 5.26 -2.89
N LEU A 61 1.02 4.74 -3.80
CA LEU A 61 0.09 5.57 -4.57
C LEU A 61 -0.86 6.33 -3.62
N ASN A 62 -1.38 5.68 -2.59
CA ASN A 62 -2.22 6.34 -1.59
C ASN A 62 -1.47 7.41 -0.80
N LYS A 63 -0.21 7.15 -0.40
CA LYS A 63 0.64 8.16 0.25
C LYS A 63 0.90 9.35 -0.66
N LEU A 64 1.16 9.13 -1.95
CA LEU A 64 1.29 10.20 -2.93
C LEU A 64 0.03 11.05 -2.97
N HIS A 65 -1.16 10.43 -3.02
CA HIS A 65 -2.41 11.17 -3.06
C HIS A 65 -2.71 11.93 -1.77
N LEU A 66 -2.35 11.39 -0.61
CA LEU A 66 -2.55 12.01 0.70
C LEU A 66 -1.62 13.20 0.94
N PHE A 67 -0.32 13.05 0.62
CA PHE A 67 0.71 14.01 1.02
C PHE A 67 1.25 14.87 -0.12
N LYS A 68 0.95 14.51 -1.39
CA LYS A 68 1.39 15.22 -2.60
C LYS A 68 2.92 15.38 -2.70
N ASN A 69 3.67 14.45 -2.10
CA ASN A 69 5.13 14.44 -2.13
C ASN A 69 5.65 13.45 -3.18
N GLU A 70 5.72 13.89 -4.43
CA GLU A 70 6.17 13.05 -5.57
C GLU A 70 7.59 12.51 -5.42
N PRO A 71 8.63 13.31 -5.07
CA PRO A 71 9.99 12.81 -4.94
C PRO A 71 10.11 11.68 -3.91
N GLU A 72 9.47 11.84 -2.74
CA GLU A 72 9.45 10.82 -1.71
C GLU A 72 8.70 9.57 -2.17
N ALA A 73 7.52 9.73 -2.78
CA ALA A 73 6.73 8.60 -3.25
C ALA A 73 7.48 7.76 -4.30
N ARG A 74 8.12 8.39 -5.30
CA ARG A 74 8.89 7.68 -6.33
C ARG A 74 10.11 6.97 -5.76
N PHE A 75 10.80 7.59 -4.81
CA PHE A 75 11.92 6.94 -4.12
C PHE A 75 11.45 5.74 -3.29
N MET A 76 10.42 5.92 -2.47
CA MET A 76 9.84 4.85 -1.67
C MET A 76 9.31 3.72 -2.55
N TYR A 77 8.72 4.03 -3.70
CA TYR A 77 8.25 3.04 -4.67
C TYR A 77 9.40 2.18 -5.19
N ALA A 78 10.46 2.83 -5.68
CA ALA A 78 11.64 2.16 -6.21
C ALA A 78 12.25 1.19 -5.19
N VAL A 79 12.33 1.58 -3.91
CA VAL A 79 12.90 0.77 -2.82
C VAL A 79 11.94 -0.33 -2.35
N ARG A 80 10.67 0.00 -2.11
CA ARG A 80 9.66 -0.94 -1.54
C ARG A 80 9.25 -2.03 -2.52
N CYS A 81 9.16 -1.70 -3.80
CA CYS A 81 8.78 -2.65 -4.86
C CYS A 81 9.99 -3.14 -5.66
N GLY A 82 11.19 -2.64 -5.36
CA GLY A 82 12.44 -3.17 -5.90
C GLY A 82 12.92 -4.42 -5.16
N ASP A 83 14.15 -4.82 -5.46
CA ASP A 83 14.71 -6.11 -5.05
C ASP A 83 15.32 -6.14 -3.62
N ILE A 84 15.40 -4.99 -2.94
CA ILE A 84 16.04 -4.83 -1.62
C ILE A 84 15.43 -5.73 -0.55
N PHE A 85 14.09 -5.82 -0.51
CA PHE A 85 13.36 -6.51 0.56
C PHE A 85 12.67 -7.81 0.10
N SER A 86 12.90 -8.22 -1.14
CA SER A 86 12.20 -9.33 -1.80
C SER A 86 13.15 -10.47 -2.21
N GLY A 87 14.38 -10.47 -1.69
CA GLY A 87 15.35 -11.52 -2.00
C GLY A 87 15.83 -11.52 -3.45
N GLY A 88 15.94 -10.34 -4.08
CA GLY A 88 16.44 -10.21 -5.45
C GLY A 88 15.38 -10.13 -6.54
N GLN A 89 14.09 -10.20 -6.19
CA GLN A 89 12.99 -10.16 -7.17
C GLN A 89 12.36 -8.78 -7.28
N MET A 90 12.23 -8.25 -8.50
CA MET A 90 11.49 -7.01 -8.72
C MET A 90 9.99 -7.26 -8.57
N GLY A 91 9.29 -6.34 -7.91
CA GLY A 91 7.84 -6.39 -7.70
C GLY A 91 7.13 -5.14 -8.23
N TYR A 92 7.67 -4.50 -9.26
CA TYR A 92 7.08 -3.31 -9.89
C TYR A 92 5.75 -3.61 -10.58
N ALA A 93 4.86 -2.61 -10.59
CA ALA A 93 3.54 -2.63 -11.18
C ALA A 93 3.57 -2.86 -12.70
N SER A 94 4.62 -2.36 -13.39
CA SER A 94 4.82 -2.59 -14.83
C SER A 94 4.99 -4.06 -15.23
N GLN A 95 5.22 -4.97 -14.28
CA GLN A 95 5.25 -6.42 -14.53
C GLN A 95 3.83 -7.02 -14.62
N CYS A 96 2.78 -6.28 -14.31
CA CYS A 96 1.42 -6.79 -14.42
C CYS A 96 1.04 -7.07 -15.87
N ILE A 97 0.73 -8.34 -16.18
CA ILE A 97 0.23 -8.77 -17.50
C ILE A 97 -1.30 -8.77 -17.61
N GLN A 98 -2.00 -8.15 -16.65
CA GLN A 98 -3.46 -8.11 -16.59
C GLN A 98 -4.15 -9.49 -16.55
N CYS A 99 -3.53 -10.49 -15.89
CA CYS A 99 -4.09 -11.85 -15.83
C CYS A 99 -5.42 -11.95 -15.05
N GLY A 100 -5.75 -10.97 -14.20
CA GLY A 100 -7.01 -10.92 -13.46
C GLY A 100 -7.11 -11.83 -12.21
N GLU A 101 -6.15 -12.70 -11.92
CA GLU A 101 -6.20 -13.65 -10.78
C GLU A 101 -6.38 -12.99 -9.40
N CYS A 102 -6.00 -11.72 -9.28
CA CYS A 102 -6.11 -10.95 -8.05
C CYS A 102 -7.53 -10.44 -7.77
N LEU A 103 -8.41 -10.38 -8.77
CA LEU A 103 -9.75 -9.78 -8.68
C LEU A 103 -10.63 -10.57 -7.71
N ASP A 104 -10.75 -11.88 -7.90
CA ASP A 104 -11.56 -12.76 -7.05
C ASP A 104 -11.03 -12.86 -5.61
N LYS A 105 -9.74 -12.58 -5.43
CA LYS A 105 -9.08 -12.59 -4.12
C LYS A 105 -9.27 -11.29 -3.35
N CYS A 106 -9.69 -10.20 -3.99
CA CYS A 106 -9.75 -8.88 -3.37
C CYS A 106 -11.09 -8.68 -2.63
N PRO A 107 -11.12 -8.66 -1.28
CA PRO A 107 -12.38 -8.46 -0.55
C PRO A 107 -12.93 -7.04 -0.68
N GLN A 108 -12.15 -6.10 -1.23
CA GLN A 108 -12.56 -4.72 -1.49
C GLN A 108 -13.13 -4.52 -2.91
N GLY A 109 -13.09 -5.55 -3.77
CA GLY A 109 -13.58 -5.45 -5.15
C GLY A 109 -12.81 -4.42 -6.00
N ILE A 110 -11.52 -4.22 -5.72
CA ILE A 110 -10.68 -3.27 -6.45
C ILE A 110 -10.38 -3.84 -7.84
N ALA A 111 -10.51 -3.01 -8.88
CA ALA A 111 -10.00 -3.30 -10.22
C ALA A 111 -8.46 -3.19 -10.19
N ILE A 112 -7.80 -4.20 -9.63
CA ILE A 112 -6.37 -4.18 -9.33
C ILE A 112 -5.53 -3.90 -10.58
N PRO A 113 -5.73 -4.57 -11.74
CA PRO A 113 -4.94 -4.31 -12.94
C PRO A 113 -5.01 -2.84 -13.39
N ASP A 114 -6.21 -2.26 -13.45
CA ASP A 114 -6.41 -0.86 -13.85
C ASP A 114 -5.70 0.11 -12.90
N MET A 115 -5.79 -0.15 -11.58
CA MET A 115 -5.09 0.68 -10.60
C MET A 115 -3.56 0.51 -10.65
N LEU A 116 -3.05 -0.63 -11.11
CA LEU A 116 -1.60 -0.82 -11.32
C LEU A 116 -1.11 -0.04 -12.53
N GLU A 117 -1.92 0.17 -13.57
CA GLU A 117 -1.58 1.09 -14.67
C GLU A 117 -1.40 2.52 -14.15
N GLN A 118 -2.28 2.96 -13.23
CA GLN A 118 -2.14 4.27 -12.58
C GLN A 118 -0.85 4.35 -11.74
N VAL A 119 -0.48 3.27 -11.04
CA VAL A 119 0.80 3.20 -10.32
C VAL A 119 1.97 3.43 -11.28
N VAL A 120 1.98 2.75 -12.44
CA VAL A 120 3.03 2.92 -13.44
C VAL A 120 3.09 4.37 -13.92
N ALA A 121 1.94 4.97 -14.23
CA ALA A 121 1.87 6.35 -14.72
C ALA A 121 2.43 7.39 -13.72
N ASP A 122 2.16 7.21 -12.42
CA ASP A 122 2.51 8.22 -11.41
C ASP A 122 3.87 8.00 -10.75
N LEU A 123 4.29 6.73 -10.63
CA LEU A 123 5.43 6.34 -9.79
C LEU A 123 6.62 5.74 -10.54
N GLU A 124 6.43 5.23 -11.77
CA GLU A 124 7.51 4.69 -12.59
C GLU A 124 7.99 5.71 -13.63
N ASP A 125 9.31 5.90 -13.69
CA ASP A 125 9.96 6.68 -14.73
C ASP A 125 11.35 6.09 -15.07
N ASP A 126 12.08 6.76 -15.97
CA ASP A 126 13.43 6.41 -16.40
C ASP A 126 14.46 6.38 -15.25
N LYS A 127 14.15 6.99 -14.11
CA LYS A 127 15.02 7.08 -12.93
C LYS A 127 14.66 6.08 -11.83
N THR A 128 13.66 5.22 -12.02
CA THR A 128 13.25 4.22 -11.01
C THR A 128 14.45 3.37 -10.54
N LEU A 129 15.26 2.86 -11.47
CA LEU A 129 16.42 2.03 -11.14
C LEU A 129 17.55 2.82 -10.48
N GLU A 130 17.73 4.09 -10.84
CA GLU A 130 18.68 4.98 -10.17
C GLU A 130 18.29 5.18 -8.69
N ARG A 131 17.00 5.43 -8.43
CA ARG A 131 16.47 5.56 -7.05
C ARG A 131 16.65 4.28 -6.25
N LEU A 132 16.44 3.11 -6.87
CA LEU A 132 16.71 1.82 -6.24
C LEU A 132 18.20 1.67 -5.86
N ALA A 133 19.11 1.99 -6.78
CA ALA A 133 20.55 1.93 -6.53
C ALA A 133 20.97 2.89 -5.39
N MET A 134 20.38 4.08 -5.34
CA MET A 134 20.56 5.02 -4.23
C MET A 134 20.08 4.42 -2.90
N GLY A 135 18.90 3.79 -2.89
CA GLY A 135 18.35 3.11 -1.72
C GLY A 135 19.24 1.98 -1.20
N LYS A 136 19.80 1.15 -2.10
CA LYS A 136 20.77 0.09 -1.76
C LYS A 136 21.99 0.67 -1.04
N LYS A 137 22.59 1.72 -1.62
CA LYS A 137 23.73 2.43 -1.02
C LYS A 137 23.42 3.00 0.37
N MET A 138 22.22 3.55 0.56
CA MET A 138 21.81 4.09 1.87
C MET A 138 21.64 3.02 2.94
N LEU A 139 21.25 1.81 2.55
CA LEU A 139 21.03 0.67 3.45
C LEU A 139 22.28 -0.20 3.64
N ASN A 140 23.43 0.18 3.03
CA ASN A 140 24.65 -0.63 2.97
C ASN A 140 24.43 -2.03 2.38
N MET A 141 23.57 -2.12 1.35
CA MET A 141 23.26 -3.34 0.60
C MET A 141 23.77 -3.28 -0.84
#